data_AF-A0A835XFE6-F1
#
_entry.id   AF-A0A835XFE6-F1
#
_cell.length_a   1.000
_cell.length_b   1.000
_cell.length_c   1.000
_cell.angle_alpha   90.00
_cell.angle_beta   90.00
_cell.angle_gamma   90.00
#
_symmetry.space_group_name_H-M   'P 1'
#
loop_
_entity.id
_entity.type
_entity.pdbx_description
1 polymer ?
#
loop_
_entity_poly.entity_id
_entity_poly.type
_entity_poly.pdbx_seq_one_letter_code
_entity_poly.pdbx_strand_id
1 'polypeptide(L)'
;MTYQADGRKSMQMYVGPRREGQSSDGAAAGGAAAAIASLPAPTDGSAVRRRLIAALKQDGIQLAEADAAGRFRCAQYGAVYTLGERLNELMLQVRV
;
A
#
# COMPACT_ATOMS: atom_id res chain seq x y z
N MET A 1 -3.86 4.48 -1.92
CA MET A 1 -3.59 4.55 -3.38
C MET A 1 -3.01 3.24 -3.87
N THR A 2 -3.54 2.66 -4.95
CA THR A 2 -2.98 1.46 -5.62
C THR A 2 -2.48 1.83 -7.00
N TYR A 3 -1.26 1.42 -7.32
CA TYR A 3 -0.62 1.59 -8.62
C TYR A 3 -0.54 0.24 -9.32
N GLN A 4 -1.00 0.19 -10.56
CA GLN A 4 -0.98 -1.00 -11.41
C GLN A 4 0.23 -0.95 -12.36
N ALA A 5 0.64 -2.11 -12.85
CA ALA A 5 1.74 -2.22 -13.81
C ALA A 5 1.46 -1.52 -15.15
N ASP A 6 0.19 -1.44 -15.55
CA ASP A 6 -0.27 -0.75 -16.76
C ASP A 6 -0.39 0.78 -16.59
N GLY A 7 0.09 1.32 -15.46
CA GLY A 7 0.04 2.75 -15.16
C GLY A 7 -1.29 3.22 -14.56
N ARG A 8 -2.32 2.36 -14.49
CA ARG A 8 -3.58 2.71 -13.83
C ARG A 8 -3.39 2.91 -12.33
N LYS A 9 -4.25 3.77 -11.82
CA LYS A 9 -4.20 4.31 -10.47
C LYS A 9 -5.60 4.25 -9.88
N SER A 10 -5.76 3.65 -8.70
CA SER A 10 -7.04 3.62 -7.98
C SER A 10 -6.87 4.11 -6.56
N MET A 11 -7.80 4.93 -6.10
CA MET A 11 -7.83 5.45 -4.74
C MET A 11 -8.92 4.73 -3.96
N GLN A 12 -8.58 4.32 -2.75
CA GLN A 12 -9.52 3.77 -1.78
C GLN A 12 -9.37 4.56 -0.50
N MET A 13 -10.49 4.92 0.11
CA MET A 13 -10.55 5.59 1.40
C MET A 13 -11.01 4.59 2.44
N TYR A 14 -10.38 4.60 3.61
CA TYR A 14 -10.88 3.84 4.74
C TYR A 14 -12.22 4.45 5.18
N VAL A 15 -13.27 3.63 5.15
CA VAL A 15 -14.57 3.99 5.71
C VAL A 15 -14.59 3.41 7.12
N GLY A 16 -14.68 4.29 8.13
CA GLY A 16 -14.77 3.88 9.52
C GLY A 16 -15.96 2.96 9.79
N PRO A 17 -15.93 2.19 10.89
CA PRO A 17 -17.04 1.33 11.25
C PRO A 17 -18.31 2.18 11.37
N ARG A 18 -19.36 1.80 10.64
CA ARG A 18 -20.70 2.34 10.90
C ARG A 18 -21.15 1.82 12.26
N ARG A 19 -21.79 2.66 13.09
CA ARG A 19 -22.61 2.16 14.20
C ARG A 19 -23.57 1.10 13.61
N GLU A 20 -23.68 -0.05 14.28
CA GLU A 20 -24.42 -1.22 13.79
C GLU A 20 -25.76 -0.80 13.16
N GLY A 21 -25.99 -1.14 11.88
CA GLY A 21 -27.32 -1.00 11.26
C GLY A 21 -27.44 -0.49 9.82
N GLN A 22 -26.36 -0.11 9.12
CA GLN A 22 -26.47 0.26 7.70
C GLN A 22 -25.45 -0.48 6.83
N SER A 23 -25.95 -1.35 5.96
CA SER A 23 -25.20 -2.06 4.92
C SER A 23 -24.56 -1.06 3.95
N SER A 24 -23.24 -1.15 3.74
CA SER A 24 -22.56 -0.46 2.64
C SER A 24 -22.15 -1.49 1.61
N ASP A 25 -22.48 -1.24 0.35
CA ASP A 25 -21.83 -1.82 -0.83
C ASP A 25 -20.38 -1.30 -0.94
N GLY A 26 -19.56 -1.58 0.07
CA GLY A 26 -18.15 -1.27 0.10
C GLY A 26 -17.35 -2.47 -0.41
N ALA A 27 -16.57 -2.28 -1.47
CA ALA A 27 -15.61 -3.30 -1.92
C ALA A 27 -14.72 -3.72 -0.74
N ALA A 28 -14.89 -4.95 -0.27
CA ALA A 28 -14.14 -5.47 0.86
C ALA A 28 -12.64 -5.45 0.53
N ALA A 29 -11.87 -4.69 1.30
CA ALA A 29 -10.41 -4.80 1.28
C ALA A 29 -10.06 -6.16 1.91
N GLY A 30 -9.84 -7.18 1.07
CA GLY A 30 -9.44 -8.51 1.53
C GLY A 30 -8.18 -8.42 2.39
N GLY A 31 -8.26 -8.94 3.62
CA GLY A 31 -7.14 -8.98 4.55
C GLY A 31 -6.02 -9.84 3.99
N ALA A 32 -4.92 -9.22 3.59
CA ALA A 32 -3.73 -9.90 3.09
C ALA A 32 -2.50 -9.42 3.86
N ALA A 33 -1.60 -10.33 4.17
CA ALA A 33 -0.32 -9.97 4.76
C ALA A 33 0.46 -9.04 3.83
N ALA A 34 1.00 -7.96 4.40
CA ALA A 34 1.71 -6.95 3.66
C ALA A 34 3.03 -6.61 4.35
N ALA A 35 4.10 -6.50 3.57
CA ALA A 35 5.33 -5.87 3.98
C ALA A 35 5.22 -4.35 3.78
N ILE A 36 5.64 -3.58 4.77
CA ILE A 36 5.41 -2.13 4.85
C ILE A 36 6.74 -1.40 5.00
N ALA A 37 6.94 -0.31 4.25
CA ALA A 37 8.08 0.58 4.39
C ALA A 37 7.65 2.05 4.41
N SER A 38 8.23 2.85 5.31
CA SER A 38 7.96 4.28 5.38
C SER A 38 8.52 5.05 4.17
N LEU A 39 7.76 6.02 3.69
CA LEU A 39 8.04 6.94 2.60
C LEU A 39 8.24 8.35 3.21
N PRO A 40 9.49 8.80 3.42
CA PRO A 40 9.79 10.03 4.15
C PRO A 40 9.43 11.34 3.41
N ALA A 41 9.05 11.28 2.14
CA ALA A 41 8.63 12.45 1.36
C ALA A 41 7.76 12.01 0.16
N PRO A 42 6.94 12.90 -0.43
CA PRO A 42 6.20 12.63 -1.67
C PRO A 42 7.17 12.64 -2.86
N THR A 43 8.02 11.63 -2.97
CA THR A 43 8.87 11.41 -4.13
C THR A 43 8.72 9.96 -4.58
N ASP A 44 8.82 9.78 -5.90
CA ASP A 44 8.66 8.53 -6.65
C ASP A 44 8.89 7.26 -5.80
N GLY A 45 7.79 6.59 -5.44
CA GLY A 45 7.79 5.39 -4.60
C GLY A 45 8.57 4.22 -5.20
N SER A 46 9.01 4.32 -6.46
CA SER A 46 9.82 3.32 -7.15
C SER A 46 11.14 3.00 -6.44
N ALA A 47 11.81 3.99 -5.85
CA ALA A 47 13.07 3.76 -5.15
C ALA A 47 12.87 2.97 -3.85
N VAL A 48 11.86 3.33 -3.06
CA VAL A 48 11.49 2.62 -1.83
C VAL A 48 10.97 1.22 -2.14
N ARG A 49 10.18 1.07 -3.22
CA ARG A 49 9.75 -0.25 -3.71
C ARG A 49 10.93 -1.16 -4.00
N ARG A 50 11.94 -0.69 -4.75
CA ARG A 50 13.14 -1.51 -5.05
C ARG A 50 13.89 -1.94 -3.79
N ARG A 51 14.04 -1.04 -2.81
CA ARG A 51 14.71 -1.35 -1.53
C ARG A 51 13.94 -2.39 -0.72
N LEU A 52 12.61 -2.23 -0.61
CA LEU A 52 11.77 -3.19 0.10
C LEU A 52 11.82 -4.58 -0.56
N ILE A 53 11.75 -4.64 -1.90
CA ILE A 53 11.90 -5.91 -2.63
C ILE A 53 13.26 -6.57 -2.36
N ALA A 54 14.33 -5.79 -2.31
CA ALA A 54 15.66 -6.33 -2.01
C ALA A 54 15.74 -6.90 -0.59
N ALA A 55 15.19 -6.22 0.41
CA ALA A 55 15.14 -6.71 1.79
C ALA A 55 14.31 -8.01 1.88
N LEU A 56 13.12 -8.04 1.29
CA LEU A 56 12.28 -9.25 1.26
C LEU A 56 12.99 -10.45 0.63
N LYS A 57 13.76 -10.22 -0.44
CA LYS A 57 14.58 -11.28 -1.06
C LYS A 57 15.69 -11.78 -0.13
N GLN A 58 16.34 -10.90 0.62
CA GLN A 58 17.34 -11.28 1.61
C GLN A 58 16.72 -12.13 2.73
N ASP A 59 15.48 -11.82 3.11
CA ASP A 59 14.72 -12.52 4.14
C ASP A 59 14.03 -13.81 3.62
N GLY A 60 14.16 -14.14 2.33
CA GLY A 60 13.51 -15.30 1.71
C GLY A 60 11.99 -15.18 1.56
N ILE A 61 11.43 -13.96 1.71
CA ILE A 61 10.00 -13.70 1.65
C ILE A 61 9.57 -13.44 0.20
N GLN A 62 8.55 -14.16 -0.25
CA GLN A 62 8.03 -14.05 -1.62
C GLN A 62 6.89 -13.04 -1.73
N LEU A 63 6.86 -12.30 -2.83
CA LEU A 63 5.75 -11.41 -3.16
C LEU A 63 4.55 -12.19 -3.71
N ALA A 64 3.35 -11.66 -3.49
CA ALA A 64 2.18 -12.10 -4.24
C ALA A 64 2.32 -11.74 -5.73
N GLU A 65 1.63 -12.48 -6.59
CA GLU A 65 1.79 -12.40 -8.06
C GLU A 65 1.55 -11.00 -8.61
N ALA A 66 0.50 -10.33 -8.14
CA ALA A 66 0.17 -8.99 -8.59
C ALA A 66 1.30 -7.98 -8.28
N ASP A 67 1.91 -8.09 -7.10
CA ASP A 67 2.92 -7.14 -6.63
C ASP A 67 4.30 -7.46 -7.25
N ALA A 68 4.57 -8.74 -7.52
CA ALA A 68 5.68 -9.19 -8.36
C ALA A 68 5.55 -8.66 -9.80
N ALA A 69 4.33 -8.62 -10.35
CA ALA A 69 4.04 -8.11 -11.69
C ALA A 69 4.10 -6.57 -11.82
N GLY A 70 4.34 -5.84 -10.73
CA GLY A 70 4.48 -4.38 -10.76
C GLY A 70 3.46 -3.61 -9.94
N ARG A 71 2.45 -4.27 -9.36
CA ARG A 71 1.50 -3.62 -8.46
C ARG A 71 2.19 -3.19 -7.16
N PHE A 72 1.76 -2.06 -6.62
CA PHE A 72 2.08 -1.67 -5.25
C PHE A 72 1.01 -0.74 -4.69
N ARG A 73 0.99 -0.58 -3.37
CA ARG A 73 0.09 0.35 -2.69
C ARG A 73 0.90 1.38 -1.94
N CYS A 74 0.33 2.58 -1.83
CA CYS A 74 0.78 3.62 -0.93
C CYS A 74 -0.38 4.04 -0.03
N ALA A 75 -0.17 4.02 1.28
CA ALA A 75 -1.01 4.71 2.24
C ALA A 75 -0.46 6.13 2.43
N GLN A 76 -1.31 7.11 2.18
CA GLN A 76 -0.98 8.51 2.32
C GLN A 76 -1.66 9.05 3.57
N TYR A 77 -0.87 9.64 4.46
CA TYR A 77 -1.35 10.23 5.70
C TYR A 77 -1.13 11.75 5.62
N GLY A 78 -2.21 12.52 5.74
CA GLY A 78 -2.19 14.00 5.60
C GLY A 78 -2.31 14.52 4.15
N ALA A 79 -2.55 15.81 4.02
CA ALA A 79 -2.52 16.49 2.72
C ALA A 79 -1.08 16.54 2.18
N VAL A 80 -0.93 16.54 0.85
CA VAL A 80 0.34 16.87 0.20
C VAL A 80 0.80 18.21 0.79
N TYR A 81 1.97 18.25 1.42
CA TYR A 81 2.55 19.41 2.14
C TYR A 81 2.14 19.67 3.60
N THR A 82 1.33 18.82 4.25
CA THR A 82 1.23 18.82 5.72
C THR A 82 2.08 17.72 6.32
N LEU A 83 3.12 18.10 7.07
CA LEU A 83 3.88 17.23 7.97
C LEU A 83 2.98 16.86 9.17
N GLY A 84 1.98 16.01 8.96
CA GLY A 84 1.49 15.20 10.07
C GLY A 84 2.63 14.32 10.56
N GLU A 85 2.66 13.93 11.83
CA GLU A 85 3.76 13.13 12.39
C GLU A 85 3.94 11.78 11.68
N ARG A 86 2.90 11.28 11.01
CA ARG A 86 2.92 9.98 10.31
C ARG A 86 3.43 10.11 8.89
N LEU A 87 4.51 9.39 8.60
CA LEU A 87 5.04 9.23 7.26
C LEU A 87 4.11 8.39 6.39
N ASN A 88 4.10 8.67 5.08
CA ASN A 88 3.45 7.82 4.10
C ASN A 88 4.05 6.41 4.13
N GLU A 89 3.32 5.40 3.67
CA GLU A 89 3.78 4.00 3.70
C GLU A 89 3.62 3.37 2.32
N LEU A 90 4.63 2.62 1.88
CA LEU A 90 4.57 1.73 0.72
C LEU A 90 4.28 0.31 1.21
N MET A 91 3.34 -0.38 0.55
CA MET A 91 2.91 -1.72 0.94
C MET A 91 3.01 -2.69 -0.24
N LEU A 92 3.64 -3.83 0.01
CA LEU A 92 3.71 -4.97 -0.92
C LEU A 92 3.05 -6.20 -0.29
N GLN A 93 2.22 -6.91 -1.05
CA GLN A 93 1.61 -8.16 -0.61
C GLN A 93 2.66 -9.26 -0.64
N VAL A 94 2.70 -10.06 0.41
CA VAL A 94 3.59 -11.22 0.50
C VAL A 94 2.76 -12.50 0.49
N ARG A 95 3.40 -13.61 0.09
CA ARG A 95 2.85 -14.96 0.25
C ARG A 95 3.14 -15.40 1.68
N VAL A 96 2.11 -15.89 2.38
CA VAL A 96 2.23 -16.53 3.70
C VAL A 96 1.91 -18.00 3.53
#